data_AF-A0A6G5NIC8-F1
#
_entry.id   AF-A0A6G5NIC8-F1
#
_cell.length_a   1.000
_cell.length_b   1.000
_cell.length_c   1.000
_cell.angle_alpha   90.00
_cell.angle_beta   90.00
_cell.angle_gamma   90.00
#
_symmetry.space_group_name_H-M   'P 1'
#
loop_
_entity.id
_entity.type
_entity.pdbx_description
1 polymer ?
#
loop_
_entity_poly.entity_id
_entity_poly.type
_entity_poly.pdbx_seq_one_letter_code
_entity_poly.pdbx_strand_id
1 'polypeptide(L)'
;MMKELLIFNMMITTSLLIILFMQMINMMNFNPIMIMINMLMYSLLTCMYISEWKSNFLYSIILFLIMISGLLIIFLYFSSLISNEQMNFKINKLLFFNLILNIIIFYILNSIFNFLPFSMKKFNFSEITLIYKFNEMNYQNILNLYEYPYSNLTIISMLYLLISLFMIIKICSIKSSTLRKIS
;
A
#
# COMPACT_ATOMS: atom_id res chain seq x y z
N MET A 1 0.57 -0.59 -26.71
CA MET A 1 1.39 -1.14 -25.62
C MET A 1 2.25 -0.10 -24.88
N MET A 2 3.41 0.36 -25.37
CA MET A 2 4.28 1.29 -24.60
C MET A 2 3.61 2.62 -24.21
N LYS A 3 2.86 3.26 -25.12
CA LYS A 3 2.10 4.47 -24.79
C LYS A 3 0.98 4.21 -23.78
N GLU A 4 0.24 3.11 -23.93
CA GLU A 4 -0.83 2.72 -22.99
C GLU A 4 -0.27 2.41 -21.60
N LEU A 5 0.90 1.74 -21.51
CA LEU A 5 1.63 1.51 -20.25
C LEU A 5 2.10 2.83 -19.60
N LEU A 6 2.57 3.79 -20.40
CA LEU A 6 2.97 5.12 -19.91
C LEU A 6 1.77 5.92 -19.39
N ILE A 7 0.66 5.93 -20.13
CA ILE A 7 -0.61 6.56 -19.72
C ILE A 7 -1.07 6.02 -18.38
N PHE A 8 -1.04 4.70 -18.29
CA PHE A 8 -1.53 3.97 -17.16
C PHE A 8 -0.63 4.17 -15.92
N ASN A 9 0.69 4.14 -16.10
CA ASN A 9 1.64 4.54 -15.05
C ASN A 9 1.45 5.99 -14.60
N MET A 10 1.18 6.92 -15.51
CA MET A 10 0.95 8.31 -15.16
C MET A 10 -0.36 8.49 -14.39
N MET A 11 -1.45 7.82 -14.77
CA MET A 11 -2.70 7.84 -13.99
C MET A 11 -2.48 7.32 -12.57
N ILE A 12 -1.61 6.33 -12.38
CA ILE A 12 -1.34 5.83 -11.04
C ILE A 12 -0.38 6.71 -10.26
N THR A 13 0.62 7.32 -10.91
CA THR A 13 1.42 8.34 -10.21
C THR A 13 0.53 9.48 -9.70
N THR A 14 -0.54 9.82 -10.44
CA THR A 14 -1.50 10.83 -9.98
C THR A 14 -2.43 10.35 -8.87
N SER A 15 -2.84 9.07 -8.89
CA SER A 15 -3.61 8.52 -7.77
C SER A 15 -2.75 8.42 -6.50
N LEU A 16 -1.47 8.04 -6.61
CA LEU A 16 -0.51 8.00 -5.51
C LEU A 16 -0.24 9.39 -4.92
N LEU A 17 -0.13 10.42 -5.77
CA LEU A 17 0.01 11.80 -5.30
C LEU A 17 -1.22 12.24 -4.51
N ILE A 18 -2.44 11.95 -4.98
CA ILE A 18 -3.69 12.28 -4.27
C ILE A 18 -3.73 11.62 -2.88
N ILE A 19 -3.19 10.42 -2.74
CA ILE A 19 -3.16 9.74 -1.43
C ILE A 19 -2.13 10.37 -0.48
N LEU A 20 -0.97 10.79 -0.97
CA LEU A 20 -0.01 11.56 -0.16
C LEU A 20 -0.67 12.83 0.40
N PHE A 21 -1.56 13.48 -0.36
CA PHE A 21 -2.35 14.59 0.14
C PHE A 21 -3.34 14.18 1.24
N MET A 22 -4.04 13.06 1.07
CA MET A 22 -4.96 12.56 2.10
C MET A 22 -4.23 12.21 3.40
N GLN A 23 -3.02 11.66 3.32
CA GLN A 23 -2.18 11.39 4.50
C GLN A 23 -1.79 12.67 5.25
N MET A 24 -1.50 13.76 4.54
CA MET A 24 -1.19 15.05 5.17
C MET A 24 -2.41 15.70 5.86
N ILE A 25 -3.63 15.46 5.37
CA ILE A 25 -4.88 15.89 6.04
C ILE A 25 -5.04 15.21 7.39
N ASN A 26 -4.66 13.94 7.49
CA ASN A 26 -4.84 13.16 8.70
C ASN A 26 -3.79 13.40 9.78
N MET A 27 -2.63 13.97 9.44
CA MET A 27 -1.64 14.35 10.45
C MET A 27 -2.12 15.49 11.38
N MET A 28 -3.14 16.27 10.96
CA MET A 28 -3.69 17.35 11.79
C MET A 28 -4.79 16.90 12.75
N ASN A 29 -5.47 15.79 12.45
CA ASN A 29 -6.47 15.18 13.33
C ASN A 29 -5.98 13.78 13.69
N PHE A 30 -5.28 13.64 14.83
CA PHE A 30 -4.72 12.38 15.34
C PHE A 30 -5.80 11.40 15.82
N ASN A 31 -6.79 11.13 14.97
CA ASN A 31 -7.76 10.08 15.22
C ASN A 31 -7.24 8.79 14.56
N PRO A 32 -6.91 7.76 15.36
CA PRO A 32 -6.29 6.53 14.83
C PRO A 32 -7.20 5.77 13.86
N ILE A 33 -8.52 5.91 14.00
CA ILE A 33 -9.50 5.39 13.03
C ILE A 33 -9.31 6.05 11.65
N MET A 34 -9.06 7.35 11.60
CA MET A 34 -8.85 8.07 10.34
C MET A 34 -7.54 7.64 9.68
N ILE A 35 -6.49 7.48 10.49
CA ILE A 35 -5.20 6.95 10.05
C ILE A 35 -5.37 5.54 9.45
N MET A 36 -6.15 4.67 10.10
CA MET A 36 -6.46 3.33 9.58
C MET A 36 -7.18 3.38 8.22
N ILE A 37 -8.23 4.19 8.09
CA ILE A 37 -9.00 4.31 6.84
C ILE A 37 -8.09 4.80 5.70
N ASN A 38 -7.23 5.78 5.96
CA ASN A 38 -6.29 6.26 4.95
C ASN A 38 -5.24 5.22 4.56
N MET A 39 -4.74 4.44 5.52
CA MET A 39 -3.80 3.35 5.21
C MET A 39 -4.44 2.23 4.39
N LEU A 40 -5.71 1.90 4.65
CA LEU A 40 -6.47 0.94 3.83
C LEU A 40 -6.58 1.43 2.39
N MET A 41 -7.02 2.68 2.17
CA MET A 41 -7.14 3.25 0.83
C MET A 41 -5.80 3.33 0.09
N TYR A 42 -4.72 3.69 0.79
CA TYR A 42 -3.37 3.67 0.23
C TYR A 42 -2.96 2.26 -0.20
N SER A 43 -3.14 1.27 0.67
CA SER A 43 -2.75 -0.11 0.39
C SER A 43 -3.47 -0.68 -0.84
N LEU A 44 -4.78 -0.44 -0.98
CA LEU A 44 -5.56 -0.87 -2.15
C LEU A 44 -5.00 -0.30 -3.46
N LEU A 45 -4.71 1.01 -3.48
CA LEU A 45 -4.20 1.67 -4.68
C LEU A 45 -2.77 1.24 -5.02
N THR A 46 -1.92 0.98 -4.02
CA THR A 46 -0.58 0.41 -4.26
C THR A 46 -0.64 -1.03 -4.79
N CYS A 47 -1.61 -1.84 -4.35
CA CYS A 47 -1.79 -3.20 -4.86
C CYS A 47 -2.20 -3.19 -6.33
N MET A 48 -3.10 -2.27 -6.71
CA MET A 48 -3.44 -2.05 -8.11
C MET A 48 -2.19 -1.67 -8.91
N TYR A 49 -1.41 -0.69 -8.46
CA TYR A 49 -0.18 -0.29 -9.16
C TYR A 49 0.80 -1.44 -9.45
N ILE A 50 1.06 -2.27 -8.45
CA ILE A 50 1.99 -3.40 -8.59
C ILE A 50 1.42 -4.45 -9.54
N SER A 51 0.09 -4.58 -9.60
CA SER A 51 -0.62 -5.50 -10.49
C SER A 51 -0.36 -5.17 -11.97
N GLU A 52 -0.20 -3.90 -12.34
CA GLU A 52 0.06 -3.53 -13.73
C GLU A 52 1.55 -3.49 -14.08
N TRP A 53 2.41 -3.32 -13.07
CA TRP A 53 3.87 -3.26 -13.27
C TRP A 53 4.50 -4.61 -13.57
N LYS A 54 3.90 -5.70 -13.09
CA LYS A 54 4.40 -7.05 -13.30
C LYS A 54 3.36 -7.90 -14.02
N SER A 55 3.83 -8.72 -14.95
CA SER A 55 2.99 -9.69 -15.66
C SER A 55 2.39 -10.77 -14.75
N ASN A 56 2.86 -10.90 -13.49
CA ASN A 56 2.30 -11.78 -12.48
C ASN A 56 1.75 -11.00 -11.28
N PHE A 57 0.46 -11.22 -11.01
CA PHE A 57 -0.29 -10.64 -9.91
C PHE A 57 0.08 -11.17 -8.51
N LEU A 58 0.92 -12.21 -8.41
CA LEU A 58 1.22 -12.82 -7.12
C LEU A 58 1.87 -11.85 -6.13
N TYR A 59 2.72 -10.92 -6.58
CA TYR A 59 3.33 -9.93 -5.69
C TYR A 59 2.31 -8.92 -5.14
N SER A 60 1.34 -8.47 -5.95
CA SER A 60 0.29 -7.56 -5.47
C SER A 60 -0.64 -8.27 -4.50
N ILE A 61 -0.93 -9.56 -4.72
CA ILE A 61 -1.75 -10.37 -3.80
C ILE A 61 -1.04 -10.58 -2.45
N ILE A 62 0.26 -10.92 -2.45
CA ILE A 62 1.02 -11.07 -1.19
C ILE A 62 1.04 -9.74 -0.41
N LEU A 63 1.28 -8.62 -1.10
CA LEU A 63 1.33 -7.31 -0.45
C LEU A 63 -0.03 -6.91 0.15
N PHE A 64 -1.12 -7.19 -0.56
CA PHE A 64 -2.48 -6.95 -0.07
C PHE A 64 -2.78 -7.71 1.23
N LEU A 65 -2.44 -9.00 1.28
CA LEU A 65 -2.66 -9.85 2.45
C LEU A 65 -1.86 -9.36 3.66
N ILE A 66 -0.58 -9.04 3.48
CA ILE A 66 0.29 -8.54 4.56
C ILE A 66 -0.27 -7.22 5.12
N MET A 67 -0.64 -6.28 4.25
CA MET A 67 -1.14 -4.97 4.69
C MET A 67 -2.47 -5.05 5.45
N ILE A 68 -3.43 -5.86 4.99
CA ILE A 68 -4.70 -6.05 5.73
C ILE A 68 -4.45 -6.69 7.10
N SER A 69 -3.60 -7.71 7.17
CA SER A 69 -3.32 -8.40 8.43
C SER A 69 -2.73 -7.45 9.48
N GLY A 70 -1.81 -6.57 9.09
CA GLY A 70 -1.23 -5.56 9.98
C GLY A 70 -2.24 -4.51 10.44
N LEU A 71 -3.13 -4.07 9.55
CA LEU A 71 -4.15 -3.06 9.86
C LEU A 71 -5.21 -3.58 10.85
N LEU A 72 -5.56 -4.86 10.78
CA LEU A 72 -6.48 -5.49 11.74
C LEU A 72 -5.89 -5.54 13.16
N ILE A 73 -4.59 -5.83 13.29
CA ILE A 73 -3.91 -5.84 14.60
C ILE A 73 -3.88 -4.43 15.20
N ILE A 74 -3.59 -3.42 14.38
CA ILE A 74 -3.61 -2.01 14.79
C ILE A 74 -5.02 -1.58 15.21
N PHE A 75 -6.06 -2.02 14.51
CA PHE A 75 -7.46 -1.75 14.88
C PHE A 75 -7.84 -2.34 16.24
N LEU A 76 -7.43 -3.58 16.53
CA LEU A 76 -7.68 -4.21 17.83
C LEU A 76 -6.96 -3.47 18.96
N TYR A 77 -5.71 -3.06 18.74
CA TYR A 77 -4.95 -2.30 19.72
C TYR A 77 -5.64 -0.97 20.06
N PHE A 78 -6.01 -0.19 19.06
CA PHE A 78 -6.64 1.12 19.28
C PHE A 78 -8.06 1.03 19.83
N SER A 79 -8.88 0.08 19.38
CA SER A 79 -10.22 -0.11 19.96
C SER A 79 -10.18 -0.48 21.45
N SER A 80 -9.09 -1.11 21.93
CA SER A 80 -8.90 -1.41 23.35
C SER A 80 -8.42 -0.22 24.20
N LEU A 81 -7.86 0.82 23.60
CA LEU A 81 -7.20 1.94 24.31
C LEU A 81 -8.01 3.24 24.33
N ILE A 82 -8.96 3.40 23.41
CA ILE A 82 -9.58 4.69 23.15
C ILE A 82 -10.91 4.82 23.89
N SER A 83 -10.99 5.81 24.78
CA SER A 83 -12.24 6.46 25.15
C SER A 83 -12.89 7.04 23.90
N ASN A 84 -14.18 6.76 23.66
CA ASN A 84 -15.00 7.18 22.51
C ASN A 84 -14.97 8.69 22.18
N GLU A 85 -13.83 9.26 21.77
CA GLU A 85 -13.70 10.65 21.39
C GLU A 85 -14.36 10.89 20.03
N GLN A 86 -15.27 11.86 19.99
CA GLN A 86 -15.99 12.21 18.78
C GLN A 86 -15.03 12.78 17.73
N MET A 87 -15.27 12.39 16.49
CA MET A 87 -14.41 12.72 15.37
C MET A 87 -14.64 14.15 14.87
N ASN A 88 -13.75 15.07 15.23
CA ASN A 88 -13.78 16.44 14.72
C ASN A 88 -12.98 16.56 13.42
N PHE A 89 -13.65 16.43 12.28
CA PHE A 89 -13.06 16.68 10.98
C PHE A 89 -12.94 18.19 10.71
N LYS A 90 -11.73 18.72 10.83
CA LYS A 90 -11.38 20.06 10.32
C LYS A 90 -10.60 19.92 9.01
N ILE A 91 -11.21 20.34 7.90
CA ILE A 91 -10.53 20.41 6.60
C ILE A 91 -9.68 21.68 6.59
N ASN A 92 -8.37 21.53 6.45
CA ASN A 92 -7.49 22.67 6.28
C ASN A 92 -7.64 23.24 4.85
N LYS A 93 -7.94 24.53 4.73
CA LYS A 93 -8.14 25.21 3.43
C LYS A 93 -6.91 25.09 2.53
N LEU A 94 -5.70 25.05 3.12
CA LEU A 94 -4.44 24.93 2.41
C LEU A 94 -4.28 23.55 1.74
N LEU A 95 -4.78 22.49 2.39
CA LEU A 95 -4.80 21.14 1.81
C LEU A 95 -5.79 21.05 0.64
N PHE A 96 -6.92 21.74 0.72
CA PHE A 96 -7.88 21.80 -0.38
C PHE A 96 -7.31 22.52 -1.61
N PHE A 97 -6.56 23.62 -1.41
CA PHE A 97 -5.90 24.32 -2.50
C PHE A 97 -4.85 23.45 -3.19
N ASN A 98 -4.07 22.69 -2.43
CA ASN A 98 -3.10 21.77 -3.02
C ASN A 98 -3.77 20.67 -3.87
N LEU A 99 -4.91 20.13 -3.43
CA LEU A 99 -5.66 19.15 -4.23
C LEU A 99 -6.05 19.72 -5.61
N ILE A 100 -6.56 20.95 -5.63
CA ILE A 100 -6.95 21.64 -6.87
C ILE A 100 -5.74 21.81 -7.79
N LEU A 101 -4.58 22.23 -7.25
CA LEU A 101 -3.36 22.39 -8.03
C LEU A 101 -2.91 21.09 -8.69
N ASN A 102 -2.98 19.96 -7.98
CA ASN A 102 -2.57 18.67 -8.58
C ASN A 102 -3.49 18.25 -9.72
N ILE A 103 -4.80 18.49 -9.58
CA ILE A 103 -5.78 18.19 -10.64
C ILE A 103 -5.47 19.03 -11.89
N ILE A 104 -5.14 20.31 -11.70
CA ILE A 104 -4.77 21.21 -12.78
C ILE A 104 -3.49 20.72 -13.47
N ILE A 105 -2.45 20.36 -12.70
CA ILE A 105 -1.19 19.82 -13.23
C ILE A 105 -1.46 18.54 -14.05
N PHE A 106 -2.31 17.65 -13.55
CA PHE A 106 -2.67 16.44 -14.28
C PHE A 106 -3.37 16.75 -15.61
N TYR A 107 -4.31 17.70 -15.61
CA TYR A 107 -5.03 18.07 -16.82
C TYR A 107 -4.08 18.68 -17.87
N ILE A 108 -3.12 19.50 -17.43
CA ILE A 108 -2.08 20.07 -18.30
C ILE A 108 -1.17 18.97 -18.87
N LEU A 109 -0.75 18.01 -18.04
CA LEU A 109 0.08 16.89 -18.52
C LEU A 109 -0.70 16.03 -19.53
N ASN A 110 -1.98 15.78 -19.29
CA ASN A 110 -2.82 15.02 -20.22
C ASN A 110 -2.99 15.72 -21.57
N SER A 111 -3.16 17.05 -21.58
CA SER A 111 -3.32 17.81 -22.83
C SER A 111 -2.03 17.86 -23.66
N ILE A 112 -0.85 17.94 -23.03
CA ILE A 112 0.46 17.99 -23.70
C ILE A 112 0.79 16.63 -24.34
N PHE A 113 0.59 15.54 -23.60
CA PHE A 113 1.03 14.21 -24.03
C PHE A 113 -0.09 13.39 -24.71
N ASN A 114 -1.31 13.91 -24.74
CA ASN A 114 -2.50 13.29 -25.32
C ASN A 114 -2.69 11.85 -24.82
N PHE A 115 -2.62 11.70 -23.50
CA PHE A 115 -2.58 10.41 -22.81
C PHE A 115 -3.93 9.68 -22.79
N LEU A 116 -5.05 10.39 -22.95
CA LEU A 116 -6.36 9.77 -23.11
C LEU A 116 -6.78 9.81 -24.59
N PRO A 117 -6.30 8.89 -25.46
CA PRO A 117 -7.11 8.57 -26.62
C PRO A 117 -8.36 7.91 -26.06
N PHE A 118 -9.47 8.66 -25.99
CA PHE A 118 -10.81 8.15 -25.67
C PHE A 118 -11.33 7.21 -26.78
N SER A 119 -10.44 6.55 -27.52
CA SER A 119 -10.77 5.41 -28.35
C SER A 119 -10.59 4.17 -27.48
N MET A 120 -11.71 3.73 -26.91
CA MET A 120 -11.89 2.36 -26.41
C MET A 120 -11.49 1.40 -27.53
N LYS A 121 -10.20 1.06 -27.62
CA LYS A 121 -9.77 -0.08 -28.41
C LYS A 121 -10.42 -1.27 -27.76
N LYS A 122 -11.37 -1.88 -28.48
CA LYS A 122 -12.01 -3.15 -28.12
C LYS A 122 -10.91 -4.08 -27.64
N PHE A 123 -10.97 -4.45 -26.36
CA PHE A 123 -10.08 -5.45 -25.78
C PHE A 123 -10.21 -6.71 -26.62
N ASN A 124 -9.21 -6.97 -27.46
CA ASN A 124 -9.15 -8.19 -28.24
C ASN A 124 -8.81 -9.33 -27.27
N PHE A 125 -9.80 -10.19 -27.02
CA PHE A 125 -9.70 -11.39 -26.17
C PHE A 125 -8.62 -12.39 -26.62
N SER A 126 -7.93 -12.17 -27.75
CA SER A 126 -6.87 -13.03 -28.26
C SER A 126 -5.57 -13.00 -27.44
N GLU A 127 -5.33 -11.98 -26.60
CA GLU A 127 -4.11 -11.87 -25.78
C GLU A 127 -4.12 -12.78 -24.54
N ILE A 128 -5.28 -13.31 -24.16
CA ILE A 128 -5.47 -14.17 -22.98
C ILE A 128 -4.67 -15.48 -23.08
N THR A 129 -4.40 -15.96 -24.29
CA THR A 129 -3.63 -17.20 -24.51
C THR A 129 -2.13 -17.04 -24.26
N LEU A 130 -1.58 -15.84 -24.42
CA LEU A 130 -0.18 -15.54 -24.10
C LEU A 130 0.05 -15.41 -22.58
N ILE A 131 -0.95 -14.91 -21.86
CA ILE A 131 -0.93 -14.75 -20.39
C ILE A 131 -0.72 -16.10 -19.68
N TYR A 132 -1.34 -17.18 -20.17
CA TYR A 132 -1.17 -18.51 -19.57
C TYR A 132 0.28 -19.04 -19.70
N LYS A 133 0.97 -18.79 -20.83
CA LYS A 133 2.38 -19.19 -21.00
C LYS A 133 3.35 -18.30 -20.20
N PHE A 134 3.04 -17.02 -20.04
CA PHE A 134 3.84 -16.11 -19.21
C PHE A 134 3.74 -16.44 -17.71
N ASN A 135 2.61 -16.95 -17.24
CA ASN A 135 2.45 -17.31 -15.84
C ASN A 135 3.40 -18.42 -15.40
N GLU A 136 3.64 -19.46 -16.22
CA GLU A 136 4.58 -20.54 -15.89
C GLU A 136 6.02 -20.05 -15.69
N MET A 137 6.52 -19.16 -16.57
CA MET A 137 7.85 -18.54 -16.43
C MET A 137 7.95 -17.56 -15.26
N ASN A 138 6.84 -16.93 -14.87
CA ASN A 138 6.86 -15.92 -13.80
C ASN A 138 6.86 -16.51 -12.39
N TYR A 139 6.37 -17.74 -12.18
CA TYR A 139 6.49 -18.42 -10.88
C TYR A 139 7.93 -18.82 -10.56
N GLN A 140 8.77 -19.01 -11.59
CA GLN A 140 10.20 -19.28 -11.44
C GLN A 140 10.91 -18.18 -10.62
N ASN A 141 10.50 -16.92 -10.72
CA ASN A 141 11.08 -15.82 -9.94
C ASN A 141 10.99 -16.01 -8.41
N ILE A 142 9.94 -16.66 -7.91
CA ILE A 142 9.76 -16.91 -6.48
C ILE A 142 10.65 -18.08 -6.06
N LEU A 143 10.73 -19.11 -6.90
CA LEU A 143 11.59 -20.28 -6.66
C LEU A 143 13.07 -19.87 -6.61
N ASN A 144 13.48 -18.90 -7.44
CA ASN A 144 14.83 -18.34 -7.44
C ASN A 144 15.25 -17.74 -6.09
N LEU A 145 14.32 -17.38 -5.19
CA LEU A 145 14.66 -16.91 -3.84
C LEU A 145 15.24 -18.04 -2.97
N TYR A 146 14.82 -19.28 -3.21
CA TYR A 146 15.30 -20.45 -2.50
C TYR A 146 16.56 -21.06 -3.12
N GLU A 147 16.89 -20.68 -4.35
CA GLU A 147 18.09 -21.12 -5.04
C GLU A 147 19.31 -20.24 -4.70
N TYR A 148 20.51 -20.81 -4.82
CA TYR A 148 21.75 -20.07 -4.64
C TYR A 148 21.93 -19.05 -5.78
N PRO A 149 22.34 -17.79 -5.53
CA PRO A 149 22.89 -17.23 -4.28
C PRO A 149 21.85 -16.56 -3.35
N TYR A 150 20.59 -16.46 -3.76
CA TYR A 150 19.57 -15.71 -3.00
C TYR A 150 19.05 -16.46 -1.77
N SER A 151 19.29 -17.78 -1.69
CA SER A 151 18.98 -18.60 -0.51
C SER A 151 19.51 -17.99 0.80
N ASN A 152 20.64 -17.29 0.77
CA ASN A 152 21.19 -16.61 1.95
C ASN A 152 20.24 -15.53 2.51
N LEU A 153 19.52 -14.80 1.66
CA LEU A 153 18.52 -13.82 2.09
C LEU A 153 17.35 -14.49 2.82
N THR A 154 16.93 -15.68 2.37
CA THR A 154 15.87 -16.45 3.04
C THR A 154 16.31 -16.95 4.41
N ILE A 155 17.56 -17.39 4.55
CA ILE A 155 18.10 -17.82 5.85
C ILE A 155 18.15 -16.63 6.83
N ILE A 156 18.58 -15.45 6.36
CA ILE A 156 18.63 -14.24 7.18
C ILE A 156 17.22 -13.80 7.61
N SER A 157 16.22 -13.85 6.73
CA SER A 157 14.85 -13.45 7.08
C SER A 157 14.20 -14.40 8.11
N MET A 158 14.48 -15.70 8.02
CA MET A 158 14.01 -16.68 9.02
C MET A 158 14.66 -16.45 10.39
N LEU A 159 15.98 -16.18 10.43
CA LEU A 159 16.66 -15.82 11.67
C LEU A 159 16.13 -14.50 12.26
N TYR A 160 15.86 -13.50 11.41
CA TYR A 160 15.26 -12.24 11.84
C TYR A 160 13.89 -12.45 12.50
N LEU A 161 13.00 -13.23 11.88
CA LEU A 161 11.69 -13.55 12.45
C LEU A 161 11.83 -14.28 13.80
N LEU A 162 12.75 -15.24 13.90
CA LEU A 162 13.01 -15.97 15.14
C LEU A 162 13.53 -15.06 16.27
N ILE A 163 14.48 -14.17 15.97
CA ILE A 163 14.97 -13.19 16.95
C ILE A 163 13.84 -12.23 17.36
N SER A 164 13.01 -11.79 16.41
CA SER A 164 11.88 -10.90 16.70
C SER A 164 10.87 -11.55 17.65
N LEU A 165 10.58 -12.85 17.48
CA LEU A 165 9.71 -13.60 18.38
C LEU A 165 10.28 -13.62 19.81
N PHE A 166 11.58 -13.95 19.97
CA PHE A 166 12.22 -13.94 21.29
C PHE A 166 12.19 -12.56 21.95
N MET A 167 12.42 -11.50 21.17
CA MET A 167 12.33 -10.13 21.67
C MET A 167 10.92 -9.78 22.12
N ILE A 168 9.89 -10.13 21.33
CA ILE A 168 8.49 -9.90 21.68
C ILE A 168 8.12 -10.64 22.98
N ILE A 169 8.49 -11.92 23.11
CA ILE A 169 8.25 -12.70 24.35
C ILE A 169 8.92 -12.01 25.54
N LYS A 170 10.17 -11.56 25.39
CA LYS A 170 10.89 -10.85 26.45
C LYS A 170 10.17 -9.56 26.84
N ILE A 171 9.74 -8.74 25.88
CA ILE A 171 8.99 -7.49 26.13
C ILE A 171 7.68 -7.77 26.84
N CYS A 172 6.90 -8.76 26.39
CA CYS A 172 5.62 -9.13 27.01
C CYS A 172 5.79 -9.73 28.41
N SER A 173 6.92 -10.39 28.70
CA SER A 173 7.19 -11.00 30.01
C SER A 173 7.64 -10.02 31.09
N ILE A 174 7.99 -8.78 30.72
CA ILE A 174 8.33 -7.73 31.69
C ILE A 174 7.04 -7.38 32.46
N LYS A 175 6.92 -7.93 33.67
CA LYS A 175 5.83 -7.59 34.59
C LYS A 175 5.94 -6.09 34.91
N SER A 176 4.92 -5.33 34.52
CA SER A 176 4.74 -3.96 34.99
C SER A 176 4.52 -3.99 36.50
N SER A 177 5.56 -3.65 37.27
CA SER A 177 5.35 -3.22 38.65
C SER A 177 4.35 -2.06 38.64
N THR A 178 3.43 -2.03 39.60
CA THR A 178 2.35 -1.04 39.65
C THR A 178 2.89 0.38 39.49
N LEU A 179 2.48 1.08 38.42
CA LEU A 179 2.78 2.51 38.20
C LEU A 179 2.05 3.43 39.17
N ARG A 180 1.25 2.89 40.10
CA ARG A 180 0.73 3.66 41.23
C ARG A 180 1.87 3.91 42.20
N LYS A 181 2.30 5.18 42.33
CA LYS A 181 2.80 5.65 43.61
C LYS A 181 1.64 5.48 44.59
N ILE A 182 1.73 4.46 45.44
CA ILE A 182 0.93 4.40 46.66
C ILE A 182 1.46 5.56 47.51
N SER A 183 0.71 6.66 47.52
CA SER A 183 0.78 7.69 48.56
C SER A 183 0.03 7.17 49.78
#